data_AF-A0A2H0J291-F1
#
_entry.id   AF-A0A2H0J291-F1
#
_cell.length_a   1.000
_cell.length_b   1.000
_cell.length_c   1.000
_cell.angle_alpha   90.00
_cell.angle_beta   90.00
_cell.angle_gamma   90.00
#
_symmetry.space_group_name_H-M   'P 1'
#
loop_
_entity.id
_entity.type
_entity.pdbx_description
1 polymer ?
#
loop_
_entity_poly.entity_id
_entity_poly.type
_entity_poly.pdbx_seq_one_letter_code
_entity_poly.pdbx_strand_id
1 'polypeptide(L)'
;MLLFSVALVLTACGGGGGDEMTAGATPTGASATQIASKAVTLPVSTYSPASAELGAWTVLQTARALCGFGALRQVARLDAAALAHARYLTSESVANASSGLSHLETNTGNPSYTGYEPWDRTQHQGYGTQVAEILEGTTWNYDVANPPVFPSMLERGAQSMLNLLTTVYHLQGAMYEGADVGMGADLQTLVQGTSKREEYRFGSLNGYQTQRIKLGQGQLATYPCQDSINVPPAFAPAYETPNPFPAITSAQQTVGPPIYLKADAGQVLTLTDSVVSSNGVAVATTWLTRANDPARIAPFQPYIGINEVFVVPSAALRANTSYQVKLVGYLDGIPFNQTFTMSTGQ
;
A
#
# COMPACT_ATOMS: atom_id res chain seq x y z
N MET A 1 -26.84 -20.25 70.97
CA MET A 1 -25.97 -21.02 71.88
C MET A 1 -24.97 -21.75 71.00
N LEU A 2 -23.66 -21.41 71.13
CA LEU A 2 -22.45 -21.97 70.47
C LEU A 2 -22.43 -22.01 68.93
N LEU A 3 -21.65 -21.19 68.19
CA LEU A 3 -20.19 -21.18 67.96
C LEU A 3 -19.57 -22.54 67.58
N PHE A 4 -19.01 -22.64 66.36
CA PHE A 4 -17.58 -22.89 66.15
C PHE A 4 -17.14 -22.53 64.72
N SER A 5 -16.14 -21.65 64.62
CA SER A 5 -15.34 -21.32 63.44
C SER A 5 -14.15 -22.26 63.33
N VAL A 6 -13.70 -22.61 62.12
CA VAL A 6 -12.28 -22.90 61.84
C VAL A 6 -11.94 -22.43 60.42
N ALA A 7 -10.90 -21.60 60.34
CA ALA A 7 -10.22 -21.14 59.13
C ALA A 7 -9.04 -22.05 58.81
N LEU A 8 -8.68 -22.23 57.54
CA LEU A 8 -7.34 -22.66 57.13
C LEU A 8 -6.77 -21.70 56.08
N VAL A 9 -5.68 -21.06 56.46
CA VAL A 9 -4.75 -20.29 55.63
C VAL A 9 -3.63 -21.23 55.22
N LEU A 10 -3.21 -21.22 53.95
CA LEU A 10 -1.92 -21.76 53.54
C LEU A 10 -0.97 -20.62 53.17
N THR A 11 -0.03 -20.35 54.07
CA THR A 11 1.23 -19.69 53.81
C THR A 11 2.29 -20.75 53.54
N ALA A 12 3.06 -20.63 52.47
CA ALA A 12 4.35 -21.28 52.35
C ALA A 12 5.36 -20.29 51.77
N CYS A 13 6.33 -19.91 52.61
CA CYS A 13 7.59 -19.29 52.26
C CYS A 13 8.68 -20.29 52.69
N GLY A 14 9.65 -20.58 51.83
CA GLY A 14 10.79 -21.44 52.13
C GLY A 14 11.80 -21.40 50.99
N GLY A 15 12.95 -20.76 51.23
CA GLY A 15 14.03 -20.56 50.25
C GLY A 15 15.22 -21.51 50.40
N GLY A 16 16.23 -21.29 49.55
CA GLY A 16 17.57 -21.90 49.62
C GLY A 16 18.30 -21.76 48.28
N GLY A 17 19.40 -20.99 48.26
CA GLY A 17 20.08 -20.52 47.04
C GLY A 17 21.25 -21.37 46.53
N GLY A 18 21.79 -20.93 45.39
CA GLY A 18 23.04 -21.37 44.77
C GLY A 18 23.30 -20.54 43.50
N ASP A 19 24.36 -19.73 43.51
CA ASP A 19 24.82 -18.86 42.43
C ASP A 19 25.34 -19.66 41.21
N GLU A 20 25.07 -19.19 39.99
CA GLU A 20 26.04 -18.48 39.12
C GLU A 20 25.56 -18.35 37.65
N MET A 21 25.76 -17.13 37.13
CA MET A 21 26.08 -16.73 35.75
C MET A 21 25.02 -16.77 34.62
N THR A 22 24.56 -15.54 34.33
CA THR A 22 24.48 -14.89 33.01
C THR A 22 23.72 -15.56 31.87
N ALA A 23 22.55 -14.99 31.53
CA ALA A 23 22.30 -14.38 30.21
C ALA A 23 21.05 -13.49 30.30
N GLY A 24 21.19 -12.21 29.96
CA GLY A 24 20.07 -11.28 29.89
C GLY A 24 19.08 -11.73 28.81
N ALA A 25 17.83 -11.89 29.19
CA ALA A 25 16.74 -11.98 28.24
C ALA A 25 16.58 -10.60 27.56
N THR A 26 17.05 -10.52 26.32
CA THR A 26 16.71 -9.47 25.37
C THR A 26 15.18 -9.31 25.29
N PRO A 27 14.64 -8.08 25.26
CA PRO A 27 13.24 -7.87 24.93
C PRO A 27 12.98 -8.41 23.52
N THR A 28 12.03 -9.30 23.41
CA THR A 28 11.51 -9.86 22.17
C THR A 28 11.16 -8.75 21.19
N GLY A 29 11.76 -8.83 19.99
CA GLY A 29 11.51 -7.93 18.87
C GLY A 29 10.04 -7.88 18.48
N ALA A 30 9.64 -6.71 18.00
CA ALA A 30 8.32 -6.40 17.51
C ALA A 30 7.84 -7.46 16.50
N SER A 31 6.65 -8.00 16.74
CA SER A 31 5.94 -8.88 15.82
C SER A 31 5.66 -8.16 14.51
N ALA A 32 5.89 -8.88 13.42
CA ALA A 32 5.61 -8.47 12.05
C ALA A 32 4.21 -7.86 11.89
N THR A 33 4.13 -6.74 11.17
CA THR A 33 2.89 -6.16 10.67
C THR A 33 2.33 -7.05 9.56
N GLN A 34 1.77 -8.21 9.91
CA GLN A 34 0.93 -9.00 9.02
C GLN A 34 -0.47 -8.37 8.98
N ILE A 35 -1.01 -8.11 7.79
CA ILE A 35 -2.46 -8.00 7.64
C ILE A 35 -3.06 -9.37 7.96
N ALA A 36 -3.47 -9.59 9.21
CA ALA A 36 -4.36 -10.68 9.58
C ALA A 36 -5.74 -10.46 8.94
N SER A 37 -5.87 -10.85 7.68
CA SER A 37 -7.16 -11.00 7.02
C SER A 37 -7.74 -12.38 7.33
N LYS A 38 -9.07 -12.52 7.24
CA LYS A 38 -9.71 -13.83 7.06
C LYS A 38 -8.96 -14.57 5.95
N ALA A 39 -8.51 -15.81 6.18
CA ALA A 39 -7.62 -16.52 5.26
C ALA A 39 -8.16 -16.51 3.81
N VAL A 40 -7.58 -15.66 2.97
CA VAL A 40 -7.86 -15.65 1.52
C VAL A 40 -6.81 -16.52 0.87
N THR A 41 -7.23 -17.48 0.05
CA THR A 41 -6.29 -18.31 -0.70
C THR A 41 -5.69 -17.47 -1.82
N LEU A 42 -4.39 -17.20 -1.73
CA LEU A 42 -3.67 -16.43 -2.74
C LEU A 42 -3.08 -17.37 -3.81
N PRO A 43 -3.01 -16.94 -5.07
CA PRO A 43 -2.20 -17.62 -6.07
C PRO A 43 -0.74 -17.70 -5.62
N VAL A 44 -0.10 -18.84 -5.91
CA VAL A 44 1.32 -19.04 -5.64
C VAL A 44 2.15 -18.08 -6.50
N SER A 45 3.14 -17.42 -5.91
CA SER A 45 4.14 -16.63 -6.62
C SER A 45 5.45 -17.39 -6.78
N THR A 46 6.25 -16.99 -7.75
CA THR A 46 7.61 -17.50 -7.99
C THR A 46 8.68 -16.59 -7.39
N TYR A 47 8.30 -15.57 -6.62
CA TYR A 47 9.26 -14.68 -5.96
C TYR A 47 10.07 -15.43 -4.90
N SER A 48 11.35 -15.06 -4.76
CA SER A 48 12.22 -15.65 -3.75
C SER A 48 11.63 -15.42 -2.34
N PRO A 49 11.78 -16.39 -1.42
CA PRO A 49 11.59 -16.13 0.00
C PRO A 49 12.41 -14.90 0.42
N ALA A 50 11.83 -14.09 1.30
CA ALA A 50 12.39 -12.83 1.81
C ALA A 50 12.62 -11.69 0.81
N SER A 51 12.18 -11.82 -0.44
CA SER A 51 12.25 -10.73 -1.44
C SER A 51 11.22 -9.62 -1.16
N ALA A 52 11.49 -8.40 -1.64
CA ALA A 52 10.52 -7.29 -1.55
C ALA A 52 9.28 -7.58 -2.38
N GLU A 53 9.46 -8.18 -3.55
CA GLU A 53 8.39 -8.57 -4.45
C GLU A 53 7.41 -9.54 -3.77
N LEU A 54 7.89 -10.52 -2.99
CA LEU A 54 7.02 -11.41 -2.22
C LEU A 54 6.21 -10.66 -1.15
N GLY A 55 6.83 -9.70 -0.46
CA GLY A 55 6.18 -8.88 0.56
C GLY A 55 5.05 -8.04 -0.05
N ALA A 56 5.36 -7.33 -1.14
CA ALA A 56 4.41 -6.50 -1.88
C ALA A 56 3.29 -7.34 -2.52
N TRP A 57 3.63 -8.48 -3.13
CA TRP A 57 2.68 -9.44 -3.69
C TRP A 57 1.64 -9.87 -2.65
N THR A 58 2.11 -10.22 -1.46
CA THR A 58 1.24 -10.70 -0.39
C THR A 58 0.24 -9.61 0.03
N VAL A 59 0.70 -8.37 0.19
CA VAL A 59 -0.17 -7.23 0.53
C VAL A 59 -1.21 -6.97 -0.58
N LEU A 60 -0.76 -6.86 -1.84
CA LEU A 60 -1.65 -6.54 -2.96
C LEU A 60 -2.69 -7.64 -3.19
N GLN A 61 -2.26 -8.89 -3.22
CA GLN A 61 -3.16 -10.02 -3.47
C GLN A 61 -4.18 -10.18 -2.33
N THR A 62 -3.75 -9.98 -1.08
CA THR A 62 -4.66 -9.99 0.06
C THR A 62 -5.71 -8.89 -0.07
N ALA A 63 -5.28 -7.65 -0.32
CA ALA A 63 -6.17 -6.51 -0.48
C ALA A 63 -7.21 -6.73 -1.59
N ARG A 64 -6.75 -7.16 -2.77
CA ARG A 64 -7.63 -7.37 -3.93
C ARG A 64 -8.58 -8.54 -3.72
N ALA A 65 -8.10 -9.67 -3.21
CA ALA A 65 -8.91 -10.86 -3.07
C ALA A 65 -9.92 -10.72 -1.91
N LEU A 66 -9.55 -10.05 -0.81
CA LEU A 66 -10.47 -9.72 0.28
C LEU A 66 -11.59 -8.78 -0.19
N CYS A 67 -11.25 -7.76 -0.98
CA CYS A 67 -12.17 -6.70 -1.36
C CYS A 67 -12.86 -6.89 -2.72
N GLY A 68 -12.76 -8.08 -3.31
CA GLY A 68 -13.51 -8.43 -4.52
C GLY A 68 -12.97 -7.85 -5.82
N PHE A 69 -11.75 -7.32 -5.85
CA PHE A 69 -11.08 -6.85 -7.08
C PHE A 69 -10.49 -8.00 -7.91
N GLY A 70 -10.56 -9.23 -7.39
CA GLY A 70 -10.03 -10.43 -8.04
C GLY A 70 -8.50 -10.56 -7.92
N ALA A 71 -8.04 -11.81 -7.89
CA ALA A 71 -6.63 -12.13 -7.75
C ALA A 71 -5.88 -11.93 -9.07
N LEU A 72 -4.63 -11.45 -8.96
CA LEU A 72 -3.73 -11.25 -10.08
C LEU A 72 -2.88 -12.50 -10.33
N ARG A 73 -2.47 -12.69 -11.58
CA ARG A 73 -1.49 -13.68 -12.01
C ARG A 73 -0.13 -13.01 -12.17
N GLN A 74 0.92 -13.62 -11.59
CA GLN A 74 2.29 -13.17 -11.82
C GLN A 74 2.70 -13.40 -13.28
N VAL A 75 3.36 -12.40 -13.89
CA VAL A 75 3.89 -12.49 -15.25
C VAL A 75 5.35 -12.07 -15.27
N ALA A 76 6.25 -13.03 -15.54
CA ALA A 76 7.71 -12.82 -15.53
C ALA A 76 8.20 -11.67 -16.44
N ARG A 77 7.50 -11.38 -17.54
CA ARG A 77 7.82 -10.24 -18.42
C ARG A 77 7.55 -8.89 -17.75
N LEU A 78 6.51 -8.81 -16.91
CA LEU A 78 6.23 -7.62 -16.09
C LEU A 78 7.22 -7.52 -14.93
N ASP A 79 7.62 -8.64 -14.32
CA ASP A 79 8.69 -8.66 -13.29
C ASP A 79 9.99 -8.10 -13.85
N ALA A 80 10.38 -8.54 -15.05
CA ALA A 80 11.58 -8.06 -15.73
C ALA A 80 11.52 -6.54 -16.03
N ALA A 81 10.35 -6.04 -16.45
CA ALA A 81 10.15 -4.60 -16.72
C ALA A 81 10.23 -3.77 -15.43
N ALA A 82 9.55 -4.21 -14.37
CA ALA A 82 9.55 -3.54 -13.07
C ALA A 82 10.95 -3.53 -12.45
N LEU A 83 11.69 -4.64 -12.53
CA LEU A 83 13.06 -4.75 -12.02
C LEU A 83 14.05 -3.87 -12.81
N ALA A 84 13.93 -3.84 -14.14
CA ALA A 84 14.74 -2.95 -14.98
C ALA A 84 14.52 -1.49 -14.60
N HIS A 85 13.26 -1.09 -14.40
CA HIS A 85 12.93 0.27 -13.99
C HIS A 85 13.43 0.62 -12.58
N ALA A 86 13.29 -0.30 -11.62
CA ALA A 86 13.84 -0.11 -10.28
C ALA A 86 15.37 0.13 -10.31
N ARG A 87 16.10 -0.65 -11.13
CA ARG A 87 17.55 -0.48 -11.35
C ARG A 87 17.91 0.80 -12.07
N TYR A 88 17.11 1.21 -13.05
CA TYR A 88 17.26 2.51 -13.70
C TYR A 88 17.18 3.63 -12.64
N LEU A 89 16.13 3.62 -11.81
CA LEU A 89 15.92 4.66 -10.80
C LEU A 89 16.99 4.69 -9.71
N THR A 90 17.42 3.53 -9.19
CA THR A 90 18.50 3.48 -8.19
C THR A 90 19.82 3.95 -8.77
N SER A 91 20.20 3.51 -9.97
CA SER A 91 21.45 3.91 -10.61
C SER A 91 21.48 5.40 -10.99
N GLU A 92 20.36 5.96 -11.48
CA GLU A 92 20.24 7.41 -11.67
C GLU A 92 20.35 8.16 -10.33
N SER A 93 19.75 7.62 -9.27
CA SER A 93 19.79 8.27 -7.96
C SER A 93 21.21 8.30 -7.38
N VAL A 94 21.95 7.22 -7.60
CA VAL A 94 23.36 7.08 -7.21
C VAL A 94 24.24 8.01 -8.02
N ALA A 95 24.12 7.98 -9.36
CA ALA A 95 24.96 8.76 -10.26
C ALA A 95 24.80 10.27 -10.07
N ASN A 96 23.58 10.72 -9.77
CA ASN A 96 23.26 12.14 -9.62
C ASN A 96 23.27 12.62 -8.17
N ALA A 97 23.57 11.74 -7.21
CA ALA A 97 23.44 12.00 -5.77
C ALA A 97 22.09 12.65 -5.39
N SER A 98 20.99 12.26 -6.07
CA SER A 98 19.64 12.81 -5.88
C SER A 98 18.63 11.66 -5.78
N SER A 99 17.64 11.73 -4.89
CA SER A 99 16.67 10.63 -4.69
C SER A 99 15.50 10.74 -5.66
N GLY A 100 15.81 10.84 -6.95
CA GLY A 100 14.79 10.97 -8.00
C GLY A 100 13.87 9.74 -8.03
N LEU A 101 12.58 10.02 -8.18
CA LEU A 101 11.54 9.03 -8.40
C LEU A 101 10.67 9.52 -9.55
N SER A 102 10.50 8.71 -10.59
CA SER A 102 9.73 9.08 -11.78
C SER A 102 9.23 7.83 -12.48
N HIS A 103 8.07 7.93 -13.11
CA HIS A 103 7.55 6.90 -14.03
C HIS A 103 8.28 6.86 -15.37
N LEU A 104 9.11 7.88 -15.65
CA LEU A 104 9.73 8.10 -16.95
C LEU A 104 11.23 7.84 -16.91
N GLU A 105 11.75 7.22 -17.97
CA GLU A 105 13.19 7.04 -18.16
C GLU A 105 13.70 8.04 -19.20
N THR A 106 14.38 9.10 -18.77
CA THR A 106 14.89 10.16 -19.66
C THR A 106 16.34 9.96 -20.09
N ASN A 107 17.14 9.22 -19.30
CA ASN A 107 18.55 8.99 -19.57
C ASN A 107 18.74 7.71 -20.40
N THR A 108 18.75 7.85 -21.73
CA THR A 108 18.96 6.72 -22.66
C THR A 108 20.36 6.12 -22.59
N GLY A 109 21.31 6.78 -21.90
CA GLY A 109 22.66 6.26 -21.66
C GLY A 109 22.74 5.32 -20.44
N ASN A 110 21.69 5.23 -19.63
CA ASN A 110 21.64 4.31 -18.50
C ASN A 110 21.57 2.85 -19.00
N PRO A 111 22.43 1.92 -18.53
CA PRO A 111 22.41 0.52 -18.97
C PRO A 111 21.10 -0.24 -18.67
N SER A 112 20.29 0.26 -17.72
CA SER A 112 18.98 -0.30 -17.37
C SER A 112 17.84 0.36 -18.15
N TYR A 113 18.12 1.34 -19.02
CA TYR A 113 17.12 1.98 -19.87
C TYR A 113 16.46 0.95 -20.79
N THR A 114 15.14 0.85 -20.72
CA THR A 114 14.36 -0.07 -21.57
C THR A 114 13.22 0.62 -22.31
N GLY A 115 12.88 1.86 -21.95
CA GLY A 115 11.84 2.64 -22.62
C GLY A 115 11.43 3.88 -21.81
N TYR A 116 10.98 4.91 -22.51
CA TYR A 116 10.63 6.20 -21.89
C TYR A 116 9.42 6.05 -20.95
N GLU A 117 8.32 5.49 -21.44
CA GLU A 117 7.09 5.30 -20.68
C GLU A 117 6.95 3.87 -20.12
N PRO A 118 6.10 3.64 -19.11
CA PRO A 118 5.89 2.30 -18.55
C PRO A 118 5.52 1.24 -19.60
N TRP A 119 4.69 1.62 -20.58
CA TRP A 119 4.29 0.72 -21.66
C TRP A 119 5.39 0.43 -22.68
N ASP A 120 6.34 1.34 -22.87
CA ASP A 120 7.52 1.08 -23.71
C ASP A 120 8.39 0.01 -23.05
N ARG A 121 8.59 0.10 -21.73
CA ARG A 121 9.35 -0.88 -20.94
C ARG A 121 8.70 -2.25 -20.95
N THR A 122 7.37 -2.32 -20.79
CA THR A 122 6.66 -3.61 -20.87
C THR A 122 6.62 -4.15 -22.30
N GLN A 123 6.57 -3.29 -23.32
CA GLN A 123 6.69 -3.70 -24.71
C GLN A 123 8.09 -4.25 -25.01
N HIS A 124 9.16 -3.64 -24.47
CA HIS A 124 10.53 -4.11 -24.58
C HIS A 124 10.71 -5.53 -24.03
N GLN A 125 10.06 -5.84 -22.90
CA GLN A 125 10.03 -7.19 -22.32
C GLN A 125 9.02 -8.14 -23.03
N GLY A 126 8.37 -7.68 -24.09
CA GLY A 126 7.44 -8.45 -24.89
C GLY A 126 6.08 -8.71 -24.23
N TYR A 127 5.69 -7.99 -23.18
CA TYR A 127 4.35 -8.13 -22.58
C TYR A 127 3.28 -7.47 -23.46
N GLY A 128 3.45 -6.19 -23.79
CA GLY A 128 2.45 -5.33 -24.44
C GLY A 128 2.39 -3.95 -23.79
N THR A 129 1.43 -3.11 -24.16
CA THR A 129 1.32 -1.71 -23.70
C THR A 129 0.16 -1.46 -22.73
N GLN A 130 -0.67 -2.47 -22.49
CA GLN A 130 -1.87 -2.37 -21.65
C GLN A 130 -1.52 -2.58 -20.17
N VAL A 131 -0.98 -1.55 -19.53
CA VAL A 131 -0.45 -1.60 -18.16
C VAL A 131 -0.71 -0.30 -17.39
N ALA A 132 -0.86 -0.41 -16.07
CA ALA A 132 -0.74 0.68 -15.11
C ALA A 132 0.50 0.45 -14.25
N GLU A 133 1.24 1.51 -13.92
CA GLU A 133 2.41 1.44 -13.05
C GLU A 133 2.13 2.15 -11.74
N ILE A 134 2.63 1.55 -10.65
CA ILE A 134 2.72 2.18 -9.33
C ILE A 134 4.13 1.96 -8.80
N LEU A 135 4.72 2.97 -8.16
CA LEU A 135 6.10 2.89 -7.71
C LEU A 135 6.34 3.74 -6.46
N GLU A 136 7.33 3.33 -5.69
CA GLU A 136 7.77 4.00 -4.48
C GLU A 136 9.29 3.92 -4.35
N GLY A 137 9.86 4.88 -3.61
CA GLY A 137 11.24 4.80 -3.17
C GLY A 137 11.41 5.27 -1.73
N THR A 138 12.43 4.73 -1.07
CA THR A 138 12.88 5.22 0.23
C THR A 138 14.37 5.50 0.19
N THR A 139 14.80 6.58 0.86
CA THR A 139 16.22 6.93 1.00
C THR A 139 16.57 7.04 2.47
N TRP A 140 17.66 6.38 2.88
CA TRP A 140 18.14 6.39 4.27
C TRP A 140 19.58 6.86 4.31
N ASN A 141 19.85 7.98 5.00
CA ASN A 141 21.20 8.49 5.25
C ASN A 141 21.62 8.14 6.68
N TYR A 142 22.81 7.57 6.85
CA TYR A 142 23.31 7.15 8.16
C TYR A 142 24.84 7.12 8.23
N ASP A 143 25.39 7.17 9.44
CA ASP A 143 26.82 6.96 9.68
C ASP A 143 27.10 5.46 9.95
N VAL A 144 28.20 4.93 9.42
CA VAL A 144 28.59 3.52 9.58
C VAL A 144 28.82 3.11 11.03
N ALA A 145 29.17 4.05 11.91
CA ALA A 145 29.35 3.79 13.33
C ALA A 145 28.02 3.72 14.09
N ASN A 146 26.93 4.23 13.50
CA ASN A 146 25.59 4.20 14.10
C ASN A 146 24.52 3.88 13.04
N PRO A 147 24.53 2.68 12.46
CA PRO A 147 23.54 2.29 11.48
C PRO A 147 22.16 2.13 12.14
N PRO A 148 21.08 2.54 11.47
CA PRO A 148 19.72 2.29 11.95
C PRO A 148 19.38 0.79 11.82
N VAL A 149 18.28 0.39 12.45
CA VAL A 149 17.69 -0.93 12.21
C VAL A 149 16.96 -0.89 10.88
N PHE A 150 17.48 -1.61 9.89
CA PHE A 150 16.87 -1.68 8.58
C PHE A 150 15.75 -2.72 8.54
N PRO A 151 14.61 -2.42 7.90
CA PRO A 151 13.66 -3.46 7.52
C PRO A 151 14.31 -4.42 6.53
N SER A 152 13.98 -5.70 6.65
CA SER A 152 14.28 -6.72 5.65
C SER A 152 13.66 -6.36 4.30
N MET A 153 14.16 -6.95 3.21
CA MET A 153 13.58 -6.71 1.87
C MET A 153 12.10 -7.08 1.83
N LEU A 154 11.71 -8.19 2.48
CA LEU A 154 10.30 -8.58 2.63
C LEU A 154 9.44 -7.47 3.26
N GLU A 155 9.91 -6.89 4.36
CA GLU A 155 9.21 -5.81 5.05
C GLU A 155 9.18 -4.53 4.21
N ARG A 156 10.27 -4.19 3.51
CA ARG A 156 10.30 -3.04 2.59
C ARG A 156 9.27 -3.16 1.50
N GLY A 157 9.16 -4.33 0.88
CA GLY A 157 8.16 -4.59 -0.16
C GLY A 157 6.73 -4.52 0.37
N ALA A 158 6.47 -5.15 1.52
CA ALA A 158 5.15 -5.07 2.15
C ALA A 158 4.77 -3.62 2.49
N GLN A 159 5.70 -2.85 3.08
CA GLN A 159 5.48 -1.44 3.39
C GLN A 159 5.27 -0.59 2.13
N SER A 160 6.03 -0.85 1.06
CA SER A 160 5.88 -0.12 -0.20
C SER A 160 4.48 -0.29 -0.76
N MET A 161 3.97 -1.52 -0.79
CA MET A 161 2.61 -1.76 -1.27
C MET A 161 1.55 -1.13 -0.34
N LEU A 162 1.74 -1.18 0.98
CA LEU A 162 0.83 -0.52 1.93
C LEU A 162 0.76 1.00 1.71
N ASN A 163 1.91 1.63 1.50
CA ASN A 163 2.02 3.06 1.22
C ASN A 163 1.31 3.41 -0.09
N LEU A 164 1.56 2.66 -1.17
CA LEU A 164 0.88 2.84 -2.46
C LEU A 164 -0.64 2.69 -2.36
N LEU A 165 -1.11 1.70 -1.60
CA LEU A 165 -2.53 1.49 -1.31
C LEU A 165 -3.17 2.58 -0.45
N THR A 166 -2.36 3.47 0.14
CA THR A 166 -2.81 4.60 0.96
C THR A 166 -2.86 5.92 0.17
N THR A 167 -2.58 5.89 -1.12
CA THR A 167 -2.62 7.08 -2.00
C THR A 167 -3.86 7.06 -2.90
N VAL A 168 -4.10 8.09 -3.71
CA VAL A 168 -5.30 8.17 -4.57
C VAL A 168 -5.05 7.48 -5.92
N TYR A 169 -4.09 7.98 -6.69
CA TYR A 169 -3.80 7.50 -8.03
C TYR A 169 -3.04 6.17 -8.03
N HIS A 170 -2.12 5.94 -7.09
CA HIS A 170 -1.50 4.60 -7.01
C HIS A 170 -2.48 3.54 -6.47
N LEU A 171 -3.41 3.88 -5.58
CA LEU A 171 -4.47 2.94 -5.20
C LEU A 171 -5.34 2.58 -6.41
N GLN A 172 -5.64 3.55 -7.27
CA GLN A 172 -6.33 3.29 -8.55
C GLN A 172 -5.55 2.28 -9.42
N GLY A 173 -4.23 2.45 -9.55
CA GLY A 173 -3.34 1.54 -10.28
C GLY A 173 -3.21 0.16 -9.63
N ALA A 174 -3.19 0.09 -8.29
CA ALA A 174 -3.17 -1.16 -7.54
C ALA A 174 -4.46 -1.96 -7.73
N MET A 175 -5.60 -1.27 -7.76
CA MET A 175 -6.94 -1.82 -7.96
C MET A 175 -7.39 -1.78 -9.43
N TYR A 176 -6.42 -1.69 -10.35
CA TYR A 176 -6.66 -1.65 -11.77
C TYR A 176 -7.33 -2.94 -12.26
N GLU A 177 -8.12 -2.84 -13.33
CA GLU A 177 -8.93 -3.94 -13.89
C GLU A 177 -8.12 -5.01 -14.65
N GLY A 178 -6.80 -5.02 -14.47
CA GLY A 178 -5.91 -6.04 -15.03
C GLY A 178 -5.96 -7.37 -14.28
N ALA A 179 -5.65 -8.45 -15.01
CA ALA A 179 -5.47 -9.78 -14.44
C ALA A 179 -4.01 -10.16 -14.21
N ASP A 180 -3.06 -9.36 -14.73
CA ASP A 180 -1.64 -9.63 -14.64
C ASP A 180 -0.95 -8.66 -13.69
N VAL A 181 0.12 -9.12 -13.05
CA VAL A 181 1.04 -8.26 -12.31
C VAL A 181 2.47 -8.72 -12.47
N GLY A 182 3.39 -7.78 -12.42
CA GLY A 182 4.77 -8.07 -12.08
C GLY A 182 5.39 -6.98 -11.23
N MET A 183 6.37 -7.36 -10.41
CA MET A 183 6.99 -6.48 -9.43
C MET A 183 8.51 -6.59 -9.50
N GLY A 184 9.17 -5.52 -9.10
CA GLY A 184 10.62 -5.47 -9.04
C GLY A 184 11.10 -4.45 -8.04
N ALA A 185 12.17 -4.79 -7.33
CA ALA A 185 12.86 -3.89 -6.43
C ALA A 185 14.37 -3.89 -6.67
N ASP A 186 15.00 -2.73 -6.39
CA ASP A 186 16.45 -2.61 -6.34
C ASP A 186 16.86 -1.80 -5.11
N LEU A 187 18.01 -2.16 -4.52
CA LEU A 187 18.62 -1.47 -3.39
C LEU A 187 20.10 -1.25 -3.70
N GLN A 188 20.54 0.01 -3.64
CA GLN A 188 21.96 0.35 -3.74
C GLN A 188 22.38 1.21 -2.55
N THR A 189 23.62 1.01 -2.09
CA THR A 189 24.20 1.79 -0.99
C THR A 189 25.39 2.59 -1.51
N LEU A 190 25.27 3.92 -1.47
CA LEU A 190 26.42 4.81 -1.67
C LEU A 190 27.23 4.89 -0.38
N VAL A 191 28.55 4.91 -0.50
CA VAL A 191 29.48 5.07 0.63
C VAL A 191 30.37 6.29 0.37
N GLN A 192 30.40 7.22 1.31
CA GLN A 192 31.23 8.42 1.30
C GLN A 192 31.90 8.61 2.66
N GLY A 193 33.13 8.13 2.81
CA GLY A 193 33.81 8.09 4.11
C GLY A 193 33.03 7.25 5.11
N THR A 194 32.63 7.84 6.24
CA THR A 194 31.78 7.17 7.25
C THR A 194 30.29 7.32 6.96
N SER A 195 29.89 8.11 5.97
CA SER A 195 28.47 8.28 5.61
C SER A 195 28.04 7.24 4.58
N LYS A 196 26.83 6.70 4.78
CA LYS A 196 26.15 5.82 3.84
C LYS A 196 24.79 6.41 3.46
N ARG A 197 24.38 6.12 2.23
CA ARG A 197 23.04 6.43 1.71
C ARG A 197 22.48 5.22 1.00
N GLU A 198 21.39 4.66 1.51
CA GLU A 198 20.63 3.61 0.85
C GLU A 198 19.57 4.20 -0.07
N GLU A 199 19.54 3.72 -1.31
CA GLU A 199 18.52 3.99 -2.30
C GLU A 199 17.75 2.71 -2.60
N TYR A 200 16.51 2.66 -2.15
CA TYR A 200 15.58 1.58 -2.44
C TYR A 200 14.50 2.07 -3.41
N ARG A 201 14.26 1.31 -4.47
CA ARG A 201 13.18 1.57 -5.44
C ARG A 201 12.37 0.31 -5.63
N PHE A 202 11.05 0.48 -5.67
CA PHE A 202 10.08 -0.58 -5.86
C PHE A 202 9.06 -0.14 -6.92
N GLY A 203 8.67 -1.07 -7.78
CA GLY A 203 7.60 -0.87 -8.75
C GLY A 203 6.71 -2.10 -8.91
N SER A 204 5.44 -1.84 -9.22
CA SER A 204 4.47 -2.85 -9.65
C SER A 204 3.81 -2.41 -10.94
N LEU A 205 3.73 -3.33 -11.89
CA LEU A 205 3.09 -3.17 -13.17
C LEU A 205 1.85 -4.06 -13.22
N ASN A 206 0.67 -3.44 -13.29
CA ASN A 206 -0.62 -4.12 -13.28
C ASN A 206 -1.20 -4.11 -14.70
N GLY A 207 -1.25 -5.27 -15.33
CA GLY A 207 -1.51 -5.40 -16.76
C GLY A 207 -2.85 -6.04 -17.10
N TYR A 208 -3.46 -5.59 -18.20
CA TYR A 208 -4.70 -6.16 -18.76
C TYR A 208 -4.55 -6.64 -20.20
N GLN A 209 -3.31 -6.79 -20.67
CA GLN A 209 -3.01 -7.25 -22.03
C GLN A 209 -3.60 -8.63 -22.31
N THR A 210 -3.63 -9.50 -21.30
CA THR A 210 -4.16 -10.86 -21.44
C THR A 210 -5.66 -10.92 -21.15
N GLN A 211 -6.09 -10.27 -20.07
CA GLN A 211 -7.48 -10.28 -19.62
C GLN A 211 -7.74 -9.10 -18.68
N ARG A 212 -8.99 -8.62 -18.73
CA ARG A 212 -9.57 -7.74 -17.70
C ARG A 212 -10.36 -8.54 -16.66
N ILE A 213 -10.22 -8.17 -15.39
CA ILE A 213 -11.09 -8.64 -14.32
C ILE A 213 -12.27 -7.66 -14.21
N LYS A 214 -13.48 -8.18 -14.34
CA LYS A 214 -14.73 -7.43 -14.19
C LYS A 214 -15.37 -7.75 -12.85
N LEU A 215 -15.92 -6.73 -12.21
CA LEU A 215 -16.78 -6.88 -11.03
C LEU A 215 -18.15 -7.45 -11.42
N GLY A 216 -18.66 -7.05 -12.58
CA GLY A 216 -20.00 -7.37 -13.07
C GLY A 216 -20.95 -6.19 -12.99
N GLN A 217 -21.99 -6.22 -13.82
CA GLN A 217 -22.98 -5.14 -13.89
C GLN A 217 -23.65 -4.92 -12.53
N GLY A 218 -23.73 -3.66 -12.11
CA GLY A 218 -24.32 -3.28 -10.82
C GLY A 218 -23.50 -3.68 -9.59
N GLN A 219 -22.28 -4.19 -9.78
CA GLN A 219 -21.37 -4.51 -8.67
C GLN A 219 -20.47 -3.33 -8.34
N LEU A 220 -20.23 -3.15 -7.04
CA LEU A 220 -19.39 -2.10 -6.48
C LEU A 220 -18.37 -2.76 -5.55
N ALA A 221 -17.08 -2.50 -5.79
CA ALA A 221 -16.00 -2.89 -4.89
C ALA A 221 -15.47 -1.66 -4.14
N THR A 222 -14.99 -1.87 -2.92
CA THR A 222 -14.33 -0.82 -2.13
C THR A 222 -12.98 -1.27 -1.62
N TYR A 223 -11.99 -0.40 -1.58
CA TYR A 223 -10.78 -0.60 -0.78
C TYR A 223 -10.52 0.65 0.07
N PRO A 224 -10.35 0.51 1.40
CA PRO A 224 -10.60 -0.70 2.19
C PRO A 224 -12.04 -1.20 2.08
N CYS A 225 -12.26 -2.45 2.48
CA CYS A 225 -13.57 -3.11 2.55
C CYS A 225 -13.82 -3.69 3.95
N GLN A 226 -14.93 -4.41 4.09
CA GLN A 226 -15.25 -5.14 5.33
C GLN A 226 -14.08 -6.00 5.79
N ASP A 227 -13.76 -5.87 7.08
CA ASP A 227 -12.69 -6.60 7.76
C ASP A 227 -11.28 -6.32 7.21
N SER A 228 -11.09 -5.23 6.46
CA SER A 228 -9.75 -4.73 6.17
C SER A 228 -9.09 -4.29 7.47
N ILE A 229 -7.88 -4.77 7.72
CA ILE A 229 -7.10 -4.40 8.89
C ILE A 229 -5.74 -3.85 8.50
N ASN A 230 -5.04 -3.24 9.46
CA ASN A 230 -3.72 -2.64 9.27
C ASN A 230 -3.68 -1.65 8.10
N VAL A 231 -4.79 -0.95 7.85
CA VAL A 231 -4.84 0.15 6.90
C VAL A 231 -3.96 1.28 7.46
N PRO A 232 -2.97 1.80 6.72
CA PRO A 232 -2.16 2.89 7.24
C PRO A 232 -3.03 4.11 7.62
N PRO A 233 -2.81 4.72 8.79
CA PRO A 233 -3.72 5.73 9.32
C PRO A 233 -3.65 7.08 8.60
N ALA A 234 -2.60 7.30 7.79
CA ALA A 234 -2.30 8.60 7.22
C ALA A 234 -1.81 8.49 5.77
N PHE A 235 -2.26 9.44 4.96
CA PHE A 235 -1.81 9.70 3.60
C PHE A 235 -1.17 11.10 3.56
N ALA A 236 0.00 11.23 2.93
CA ALA A 236 0.67 12.51 2.68
C ALA A 236 0.57 12.88 1.20
N PRO A 237 -0.41 13.71 0.79
CA PRO A 237 -0.63 14.03 -0.63
C PRO A 237 0.57 14.63 -1.35
N ALA A 238 1.44 15.33 -0.62
CA ALA A 238 2.66 15.92 -1.15
C ALA A 238 3.65 14.90 -1.74
N TYR A 239 3.53 13.62 -1.42
CA TYR A 239 4.36 12.55 -1.99
C TYR A 239 3.74 11.81 -3.16
N GLU A 240 2.52 12.15 -3.56
CA GLU A 240 1.91 11.59 -4.76
C GLU A 240 2.05 12.56 -5.94
N THR A 241 2.46 12.04 -7.10
CA THR A 241 2.55 12.82 -8.33
C THR A 241 1.76 12.10 -9.43
N PRO A 242 0.70 12.72 -9.98
CA PRO A 242 0.18 14.05 -9.65
C PRO A 242 -0.40 14.13 -8.23
N ASN A 243 -0.40 15.31 -7.60
CA ASN A 243 -0.90 15.49 -6.23
C ASN A 243 -2.45 15.61 -6.22
N PRO A 244 -3.18 14.69 -5.57
CA PRO A 244 -4.65 14.72 -5.51
C PRO A 244 -5.22 15.82 -4.61
N PHE A 245 -4.38 16.49 -3.81
CA PHE A 245 -4.73 17.65 -3.00
C PHE A 245 -3.68 18.76 -3.18
N PRO A 246 -3.73 19.53 -4.29
CA PRO A 246 -2.67 20.49 -4.62
C PRO A 246 -2.40 21.58 -3.58
N ALA A 247 -3.36 21.85 -2.70
CA ALA A 247 -3.19 22.77 -1.57
C ALA A 247 -2.30 22.21 -0.44
N ILE A 248 -2.08 20.89 -0.40
CA ILE A 248 -1.26 20.19 0.58
C ILE A 248 0.10 19.89 -0.07
N THR A 249 1.08 20.75 0.17
CA THR A 249 2.42 20.68 -0.46
C THR A 249 3.52 20.20 0.49
N SER A 250 3.22 20.05 1.78
CA SER A 250 4.15 19.61 2.82
C SER A 250 3.90 18.15 3.19
N ALA A 251 4.98 17.37 3.28
CA ALA A 251 4.95 16.00 3.76
C ALA A 251 4.48 15.83 5.21
N GLN A 252 4.53 16.91 6.00
CA GLN A 252 4.09 16.92 7.39
C GLN A 252 2.57 17.11 7.51
N GLN A 253 1.90 17.51 6.43
CA GLN A 253 0.45 17.62 6.38
C GLN A 253 -0.14 16.34 5.83
N THR A 254 -0.87 15.63 6.68
CA THR A 254 -1.47 14.34 6.33
C THR A 254 -2.99 14.37 6.46
N VAL A 255 -3.62 13.57 5.60
CA VAL A 255 -5.06 13.25 5.61
C VAL A 255 -5.22 11.78 5.95
N GLY A 256 -6.45 11.28 6.08
CA GLY A 256 -6.69 9.85 6.26
C GLY A 256 -6.47 9.05 4.99
N PRO A 257 -6.39 7.71 5.07
CA PRO A 257 -6.30 6.86 3.89
C PRO A 257 -7.55 7.02 3.03
N PRO A 258 -7.42 7.05 1.69
CA PRO A 258 -8.56 7.07 0.80
C PRO A 258 -9.37 5.77 0.90
N ILE A 259 -10.69 5.90 0.89
CA ILE A 259 -11.63 4.80 0.65
C ILE A 259 -12.03 4.89 -0.81
N TYR A 260 -11.49 4.00 -1.62
CA TYR A 260 -11.74 3.90 -3.04
C TYR A 260 -12.98 3.07 -3.32
N LEU A 261 -13.86 3.57 -4.17
CA LEU A 261 -15.04 2.90 -4.69
C LEU A 261 -14.85 2.71 -6.19
N LYS A 262 -15.07 1.49 -6.69
CA LYS A 262 -14.93 1.15 -8.11
C LYS A 262 -16.09 0.30 -8.59
N ALA A 263 -16.66 0.69 -9.74
CA ALA A 263 -17.50 -0.14 -10.58
C ALA A 263 -16.80 -0.47 -11.91
N ASP A 264 -17.38 -1.35 -12.73
CA ASP A 264 -16.83 -1.65 -14.05
C ASP A 264 -16.84 -0.42 -14.97
N ALA A 265 -15.86 -0.35 -15.88
CA ALA A 265 -15.77 0.72 -16.86
C ALA A 265 -17.06 0.84 -17.70
N GLY A 266 -17.53 2.07 -17.89
CA GLY A 266 -18.79 2.38 -18.59
C GLY A 266 -19.99 2.58 -17.66
N GLN A 267 -19.92 2.12 -16.41
CA GLN A 267 -20.93 2.43 -15.40
C GLN A 267 -20.70 3.81 -14.79
N VAL A 268 -21.77 4.46 -14.31
CA VAL A 268 -21.73 5.77 -13.66
C VAL A 268 -21.91 5.59 -12.16
N LEU A 269 -20.89 5.95 -11.39
CA LEU A 269 -20.90 5.93 -9.93
C LEU A 269 -21.09 7.36 -9.40
N THR A 270 -22.16 7.57 -8.63
CA THR A 270 -22.46 8.84 -7.97
C THR A 270 -22.58 8.62 -6.47
N LEU A 271 -21.70 9.24 -5.69
CA LEU A 271 -21.80 9.24 -4.23
C LEU A 271 -22.68 10.41 -3.77
N THR A 272 -23.53 10.18 -2.77
CA THR A 272 -24.44 11.21 -2.21
C THR A 272 -24.28 11.41 -0.71
N ASP A 273 -23.75 10.43 0.01
CA ASP A 273 -23.36 10.57 1.40
C ASP A 273 -22.20 9.63 1.75
N SER A 274 -21.38 10.05 2.71
CA SER A 274 -20.30 9.24 3.26
C SER A 274 -20.11 9.57 4.73
N VAL A 275 -19.99 8.56 5.57
CA VAL A 275 -19.62 8.71 6.97
C VAL A 275 -18.47 7.78 7.28
N VAL A 276 -17.39 8.35 7.81
CA VAL A 276 -16.29 7.59 8.42
C VAL A 276 -16.30 7.94 9.91
N SER A 277 -16.48 6.97 10.78
CA SER A 277 -16.62 7.23 12.21
C SER A 277 -16.04 6.14 13.09
N SER A 278 -15.60 6.52 14.28
CA SER A 278 -15.16 5.59 15.32
C SER A 278 -15.81 5.98 16.63
N ASN A 279 -16.42 5.02 17.34
CA ASN A 279 -17.12 5.25 18.61
C ASN A 279 -18.14 6.41 18.55
N GLY A 280 -18.87 6.51 17.44
CA GLY A 280 -19.87 7.57 17.22
C GLY A 280 -19.30 8.95 16.85
N VAL A 281 -17.96 9.10 16.77
CA VAL A 281 -17.31 10.34 16.34
C VAL A 281 -16.99 10.26 14.86
N ALA A 282 -17.63 11.11 14.05
CA ALA A 282 -17.37 11.22 12.62
C ALA A 282 -16.09 12.02 12.32
N VAL A 283 -15.38 11.60 11.28
CA VAL A 283 -14.28 12.35 10.68
C VAL A 283 -14.81 12.98 9.39
N ALA A 284 -14.58 14.27 9.20
CA ALA A 284 -14.97 14.98 7.98
C ALA A 284 -14.29 14.35 6.75
N THR A 285 -14.98 14.24 5.63
CA THR A 285 -14.46 13.63 4.40
C THR A 285 -14.51 14.60 3.23
N THR A 286 -13.58 14.45 2.30
CA THR A 286 -13.58 15.10 0.99
C THR A 286 -13.68 14.02 -0.08
N TRP A 287 -14.41 14.28 -1.16
CA TRP A 287 -14.54 13.33 -2.27
C TRP A 287 -13.74 13.78 -3.48
N LEU A 288 -13.03 12.83 -4.08
CA LEU A 288 -12.47 12.98 -5.41
C LEU A 288 -13.25 12.10 -6.39
N THR A 289 -13.61 12.71 -7.50
CA THR A 289 -14.40 12.13 -8.58
C THR A 289 -13.81 12.63 -9.89
N ARG A 290 -14.24 12.08 -11.03
CA ARG A 290 -13.87 12.64 -12.35
C ARG A 290 -14.11 14.14 -12.46
N ALA A 291 -15.19 14.66 -11.87
CA ALA A 291 -15.61 16.05 -12.05
C ALA A 291 -14.68 17.06 -11.37
N ASN A 292 -14.04 16.66 -10.26
CA ASN A 292 -13.17 17.51 -9.44
C ASN A 292 -11.74 16.97 -9.30
N ASP A 293 -11.34 16.03 -10.16
CA ASP A 293 -9.98 15.50 -10.23
C ASP A 293 -8.97 16.62 -10.56
N PRO A 294 -8.07 17.00 -9.65
CA PRO A 294 -7.11 18.07 -9.88
C PRO A 294 -6.02 17.70 -10.88
N ALA A 295 -5.77 16.41 -11.08
CA ALA A 295 -4.76 15.92 -12.02
C ALA A 295 -5.28 15.82 -13.46
N ARG A 296 -6.54 16.18 -13.73
CA ARG A 296 -7.11 16.09 -15.08
C ARG A 296 -6.23 16.87 -16.09
N ILE A 297 -5.64 16.14 -17.03
CA ILE A 297 -4.82 16.76 -18.09
C ILE A 297 -5.75 17.47 -19.09
N ALA A 298 -6.91 16.88 -19.36
CA ALA A 298 -7.99 17.41 -20.18
C ALA A 298 -9.34 16.76 -19.80
N PRO A 299 -10.50 17.32 -20.20
CA PRO A 299 -11.82 16.71 -19.93
C PRO A 299 -11.96 15.24 -20.38
N PHE A 300 -11.17 14.83 -21.37
CA PHE A 300 -11.15 13.48 -21.95
C PHE A 300 -9.95 12.61 -21.51
N GLN A 301 -9.11 13.11 -20.60
CA GLN A 301 -8.01 12.37 -19.98
C GLN A 301 -8.03 12.59 -18.45
N PRO A 302 -9.14 12.25 -17.77
CA PRO A 302 -9.14 12.26 -16.31
C PRO A 302 -8.31 11.07 -15.80
N TYR A 303 -7.66 11.22 -14.65
CA TYR A 303 -7.12 10.06 -13.96
C TYR A 303 -8.28 9.29 -13.32
N ILE A 304 -9.20 9.98 -12.63
CA ILE A 304 -10.37 9.35 -11.99
C ILE A 304 -11.50 9.14 -13.01
N GLY A 305 -11.94 7.89 -13.18
CA GLY A 305 -13.06 7.49 -14.05
C GLY A 305 -14.45 7.92 -13.56
N ILE A 306 -15.46 7.82 -14.43
CA ILE A 306 -16.88 8.02 -14.04
C ILE A 306 -17.43 6.90 -13.14
N ASN A 307 -16.75 5.77 -13.14
CA ASN A 307 -17.04 4.57 -12.38
C ASN A 307 -16.23 4.52 -11.06
N GLU A 308 -15.62 5.63 -10.67
CA GLU A 308 -14.60 5.71 -9.61
C GLU A 308 -14.84 6.92 -8.71
N VAL A 309 -14.76 6.69 -7.39
CA VAL A 309 -14.86 7.74 -6.36
C VAL A 309 -13.87 7.43 -5.24
N PHE A 310 -13.20 8.45 -4.72
CA PHE A 310 -12.38 8.35 -3.51
C PHE A 310 -13.01 9.19 -2.41
N VAL A 311 -13.24 8.58 -1.25
CA VAL A 311 -13.63 9.27 -0.02
C VAL A 311 -12.41 9.38 0.87
N VAL A 312 -11.92 10.59 1.11
CA VAL A 312 -10.69 10.84 1.86
C VAL A 312 -11.03 11.53 3.18
N PRO A 313 -10.77 10.93 4.34
CA PRO A 313 -10.91 11.62 5.62
C PRO A 313 -9.97 12.83 5.66
N SER A 314 -10.47 13.98 6.08
CA SER A 314 -9.77 15.27 5.98
C SER A 314 -8.64 15.44 7.01
N ALA A 315 -8.43 14.43 7.86
CA ALA A 315 -7.35 14.34 8.84
C ALA A 315 -6.91 12.89 8.96
N ALA A 316 -5.64 12.68 9.32
CA ALA A 316 -5.13 11.35 9.67
C ALA A 316 -6.03 10.66 10.69
N LEU A 317 -6.29 9.39 10.45
CA LEU A 317 -7.04 8.55 11.37
C LEU A 317 -6.16 8.16 12.55
N ARG A 318 -6.78 7.74 13.66
CA ARG A 318 -6.04 7.23 14.81
C ARG A 318 -5.50 5.85 14.47
N ALA A 319 -4.25 5.57 14.81
CA ALA A 319 -3.67 4.23 14.70
C ALA A 319 -4.43 3.21 15.57
N ASN A 320 -4.36 1.93 15.20
CA ASN A 320 -4.95 0.80 15.93
C ASN A 320 -6.44 1.01 16.30
N THR A 321 -7.21 1.66 15.42
CA THR A 321 -8.58 2.07 15.70
C THR A 321 -9.52 1.50 14.65
N SER A 322 -10.68 1.02 15.10
CA SER A 322 -11.75 0.53 14.22
C SER A 322 -12.65 1.67 13.77
N TYR A 323 -12.89 1.75 12.47
CA TYR A 323 -13.75 2.75 11.84
C TYR A 323 -14.91 2.05 11.12
N GLN A 324 -16.13 2.50 11.39
CA GLN A 324 -17.29 2.22 10.58
C GLN A 324 -17.34 3.21 9.42
N VAL A 325 -17.47 2.66 8.22
CA VAL A 325 -17.65 3.40 6.97
C VAL A 325 -19.06 3.13 6.45
N LYS A 326 -19.79 4.19 6.12
CA LYS A 326 -21.08 4.14 5.46
C LYS A 326 -21.03 4.95 4.18
N LEU A 327 -21.48 4.37 3.08
CA LEU A 327 -21.47 4.96 1.74
C LEU A 327 -22.87 4.83 1.14
N VAL A 328 -23.41 5.93 0.65
CA VAL A 328 -24.73 5.96 0.01
C VAL A 328 -24.63 6.69 -1.31
N GLY A 329 -25.21 6.12 -2.36
CA GLY A 329 -25.16 6.71 -3.69
C GLY A 329 -25.96 5.93 -4.71
N TYR A 330 -25.57 6.08 -5.97
CA TYR A 330 -26.18 5.44 -7.12
C TYR A 330 -25.11 4.83 -8.03
N LEU A 331 -25.42 3.67 -8.59
CA LEU A 331 -24.67 3.02 -9.66
C LEU A 331 -25.61 2.83 -10.85
N ASP A 332 -25.35 3.53 -11.96
CA ASP A 332 -26.25 3.59 -13.12
C ASP A 332 -27.70 3.98 -12.75
N GLY A 333 -27.84 4.89 -11.79
CA GLY A 333 -29.14 5.33 -11.26
C GLY A 333 -29.80 4.36 -10.28
N ILE A 334 -29.21 3.20 -10.01
CA ILE A 334 -29.69 2.24 -9.01
C ILE A 334 -29.09 2.61 -7.65
N PRO A 335 -29.90 2.85 -6.61
CA PRO A 335 -29.38 3.25 -5.30
C PRO A 335 -28.60 2.10 -4.65
N PHE A 336 -27.48 2.44 -4.00
CA PHE A 336 -26.74 1.55 -3.12
C PHE A 336 -26.58 2.17 -1.72
N ASN A 337 -26.44 1.30 -0.73
CA ASN A 337 -26.11 1.66 0.65
C ASN A 337 -25.19 0.57 1.20
N GLN A 338 -23.92 0.90 1.37
CA GLN A 338 -22.90 -0.03 1.85
C GLN A 338 -22.40 0.46 3.21
N THR A 339 -22.32 -0.46 4.17
CA THR A 339 -21.72 -0.20 5.47
C THR A 339 -20.72 -1.30 5.75
N PHE A 340 -19.52 -0.93 6.17
CA PHE A 340 -18.48 -1.88 6.54
C PHE A 340 -17.58 -1.32 7.64
N THR A 341 -16.76 -2.21 8.22
CA THR A 341 -15.75 -1.84 9.20
C THR A 341 -14.36 -2.08 8.64
N MET A 342 -13.45 -1.14 8.90
CA MET A 342 -12.01 -1.30 8.69
C MET A 342 -11.26 -0.92 9.97
N SER A 343 -10.03 -1.43 10.15
CA SER A 343 -9.15 -0.98 11.22
C SER A 343 -7.81 -0.47 10.71
N THR A 344 -7.33 0.59 11.35
CA THR A 344 -6.02 1.17 11.06
C THR A 344 -4.90 0.38 11.74
N GLY A 345 -3.73 0.38 11.11
CA GLY A 345 -2.49 -0.16 11.67
C GLY A 345 -1.75 0.84 12.56
N GLN A 346 -0.50 0.52 12.89
CA GLN A 346 0.43 1.44 13.54
C GLN A 346 0.87 2.57 12.62
#